data_AF-A0A0A3Y159-F1
#
_entry.id   AF-A0A0A3Y159-F1
#
_cell.length_a   1.000
_cell.length_b   1.000
_cell.length_c   1.000
_cell.angle_alpha   90.00
_cell.angle_beta   90.00
_cell.angle_gamma   90.00
#
_symmetry.space_group_name_H-M   'P 1'
#
loop_
_entity.id
_entity.type
_entity.pdbx_description
1 polymer ?
#
loop_
_entity_poly.entity_id
_entity_poly.type
_entity_poly.pdbx_seq_one_letter_code
_entity_poly.pdbx_strand_id
1 'polypeptide(L)'
;MSKPVYLEPRSAAVLAHMVAYDRPVTAAEIGRDSGLHPRGTPQTWAELGRSLARPLLEHRLALRAGRAPIHFIITERGRIAIALFRVITTRKLKGDANGQPG
;
A
#
# COMPACT_ATOMS: atom_id res chain seq x y z
N MET A 1 -1.20 -2.37 25.28
CA MET A 1 -0.15 -2.00 24.30
C MET A 1 -0.54 -2.55 22.93
N SER A 2 -0.70 -1.70 21.91
CA SER A 2 -0.93 -2.16 20.54
C SER A 2 0.37 -2.74 19.97
N LYS A 3 0.32 -3.97 19.44
CA LYS A 3 1.47 -4.58 18.76
C LYS A 3 1.88 -3.71 17.55
N PRO A 4 3.19 -3.57 17.27
CA PRO A 4 3.65 -2.90 16.06
C PRO A 4 3.07 -3.59 14.83
N VAL A 5 2.56 -2.79 13.89
CA VAL A 5 2.01 -3.29 12.62
C VAL A 5 3.19 -3.53 11.68
N TYR A 6 3.45 -4.80 11.35
CA TYR A 6 4.44 -5.15 10.35
C TYR A 6 3.76 -5.26 8.99
N LEU A 7 4.11 -4.36 8.06
CA LEU A 7 3.67 -4.46 6.67
C LEU A 7 4.80 -5.06 5.84
N GLU A 8 4.49 -6.16 5.16
CA GLU A 8 5.34 -6.66 4.09
C GLU A 8 5.53 -5.58 3.01
N PRO A 9 6.68 -5.53 2.31
CA PRO A 9 6.97 -4.53 1.28
C PRO A 9 5.87 -4.40 0.22
N ARG A 10 5.22 -5.53 -0.12
CA ARG A 10 4.10 -5.56 -1.08
C ARG A 10 2.87 -4.81 -0.58
N SER A 11 2.51 -5.00 0.69
CA SER A 11 1.38 -4.29 1.32
C SER A 11 1.69 -2.79 1.44
N ALA A 12 2.93 -2.44 1.77
CA ALA A 12 3.38 -1.05 1.81
C ALA A 12 3.31 -0.38 0.42
N ALA A 13 3.67 -1.11 -0.64
CA ALA A 13 3.55 -0.62 -2.02
C ALA A 13 2.08 -0.35 -2.40
N VAL A 14 1.16 -1.28 -2.08
CA VAL A 14 -0.27 -1.03 -2.31
C VAL A 14 -0.76 0.20 -1.56
N LEU A 15 -0.36 0.36 -0.30
CA LEU A 15 -0.71 1.55 0.48
C LEU A 15 -0.17 2.83 -0.15
N ALA A 16 1.07 2.82 -0.66
CA ALA A 16 1.67 3.95 -1.37
C ALA A 16 0.91 4.28 -2.66
N HIS A 17 0.52 3.29 -3.45
CA HIS A 17 -0.30 3.48 -4.64
C HIS A 17 -1.65 4.10 -4.29
N MET A 18 -2.34 3.59 -3.27
CA MET A 18 -3.62 4.13 -2.83
C MET A 18 -3.53 5.61 -2.42
N VAL A 19 -2.41 6.04 -1.83
CA VAL A 19 -2.15 7.44 -1.49
C VAL A 19 -1.94 8.27 -2.75
N ALA A 20 -1.18 7.75 -3.72
CA ALA A 20 -0.87 8.46 -4.96
C ALA A 20 -2.11 8.72 -5.84
N TYR A 21 -3.11 7.84 -5.79
CA TYR A 21 -4.34 7.99 -6.55
C TYR A 21 -5.28 9.07 -6.00
N ASP A 22 -5.24 9.37 -4.69
CA ASP A 22 -6.15 10.27 -3.99
C ASP A 22 -7.64 10.04 -4.29
N ARG A 23 -8.01 8.78 -4.56
CA ARG A 23 -9.38 8.35 -4.85
C ARG A 23 -9.58 6.89 -4.42
N PRO A 24 -10.83 6.39 -4.36
CA PRO A 24 -11.07 4.96 -4.23
C PRO A 24 -10.38 4.18 -5.36
N VAL A 25 -9.68 3.09 -5.00
CA VAL A 25 -8.94 2.24 -5.95
C VAL A 25 -9.58 0.86 -5.98
N THR A 26 -9.81 0.33 -7.18
CA THR A 26 -10.40 -1.00 -7.35
C THR A 26 -9.39 -2.12 -7.09
N ALA A 27 -9.90 -3.30 -6.74
CA ALA A 27 -9.06 -4.49 -6.64
C ALA A 27 -8.30 -4.79 -7.94
N ALA A 28 -8.91 -4.57 -9.11
CA ALA A 28 -8.26 -4.81 -10.39
C ALA A 28 -7.10 -3.83 -10.66
N GLU A 29 -7.25 -2.56 -10.28
CA GLU A 29 -6.15 -1.58 -10.39
C GLU A 29 -4.98 -1.97 -9.49
N ILE A 30 -5.23 -2.32 -8.22
CA ILE A 30 -4.18 -2.79 -7.31
C ILE A 30 -3.43 -4.00 -7.87
N GLY A 31 -4.16 -5.00 -8.39
CA GLY A 31 -3.54 -6.20 -8.95
C GLY A 31 -2.77 -5.96 -10.24
N ARG A 32 -3.23 -5.03 -11.09
CA ARG A 32 -2.53 -4.64 -12.32
C ARG A 32 -1.23 -3.91 -11.99
N ASP A 33 -1.31 -2.92 -11.10
CA ASP A 33 -0.19 -2.04 -10.75
C ASP A 33 0.90 -2.76 -9.95
N SER A 34 0.58 -3.92 -9.35
CA SER A 34 1.57 -4.72 -8.63
C SER A 34 2.64 -5.33 -9.55
N GLY A 35 2.42 -5.38 -10.86
CA GLY A 35 3.36 -5.96 -11.84
C GLY A 35 3.55 -7.49 -11.76
N LEU A 36 2.82 -8.20 -10.89
CA LEU A 36 3.00 -9.65 -10.69
C LEU A 36 2.35 -10.50 -11.78
N HIS A 37 1.32 -9.97 -12.44
CA HIS A 37 0.67 -10.59 -13.60
C HIS A 37 0.53 -9.57 -14.74
N PRO A 38 1.62 -9.23 -15.46
CA PRO A 38 1.57 -8.21 -16.51
C PRO A 38 0.66 -8.57 -17.69
N ARG A 39 0.39 -9.86 -17.90
CA ARG A 39 -0.58 -10.38 -18.90
C ARG A 39 -1.85 -10.96 -18.26
N GLY A 40 -2.14 -10.58 -17.01
CA GLY A 40 -3.32 -11.04 -16.29
C GLY A 40 -4.61 -10.53 -16.93
N THR A 41 -5.71 -11.23 -16.67
CA THR A 41 -7.04 -10.73 -17.03
C THR A 41 -7.55 -9.78 -15.95
N PRO A 42 -8.59 -8.96 -16.22
CA PRO A 42 -9.23 -8.16 -15.18
C PRO A 42 -9.67 -8.96 -13.95
N GLN A 43 -10.09 -10.22 -14.15
CA GLN A 43 -10.48 -11.13 -13.07
C GLN A 43 -9.26 -11.55 -12.23
N THR A 44 -8.16 -11.96 -12.88
CA THR A 44 -6.90 -12.30 -12.21
C THR A 44 -6.36 -11.13 -11.41
N TRP A 45 -6.40 -9.92 -11.97
CA TRP A 45 -6.00 -8.72 -11.24
C TRP A 45 -6.91 -8.40 -10.06
N ALA A 46 -8.23 -8.57 -10.21
CA ALA A 46 -9.15 -8.35 -9.11
C ALA A 46 -8.93 -9.34 -7.95
N GLU A 47 -8.61 -10.60 -8.24
CA GLU A 47 -8.24 -11.61 -7.23
C GLU A 47 -6.93 -11.26 -6.54
N LEU A 48 -5.91 -10.93 -7.33
CA LEU A 48 -4.61 -10.52 -6.79
C LEU A 48 -4.73 -9.27 -5.92
N GLY A 49 -5.41 -8.23 -6.37
CA GLY A 49 -5.56 -7.00 -5.60
C GLY A 49 -6.38 -7.18 -4.32
N ARG A 50 -7.37 -8.09 -4.30
CA ARG A 50 -8.05 -8.49 -3.05
C ARG A 50 -7.07 -9.11 -2.05
N SER A 51 -6.20 -9.99 -2.53
CA SER A 51 -5.17 -10.63 -1.71
C SER A 51 -4.19 -9.59 -1.15
N LEU A 52 -3.69 -8.70 -2.01
CA LEU A 52 -2.73 -7.67 -1.62
C LEU A 52 -3.33 -6.60 -0.68
N ALA A 53 -4.62 -6.30 -0.80
CA ALA A 53 -5.32 -5.36 0.08
C ALA A 53 -5.66 -5.96 1.45
N ARG A 54 -5.70 -7.29 1.59
CA ARG A 54 -6.14 -7.97 2.82
C ARG A 54 -5.37 -7.53 4.08
N PRO A 55 -4.02 -7.48 4.09
CA PRO A 55 -3.28 -6.99 5.26
C PRO A 55 -3.62 -5.54 5.62
N LEU A 56 -3.93 -4.69 4.63
CA LEU A 56 -4.32 -3.30 4.87
C LEU A 56 -5.68 -3.20 5.57
N LEU A 57 -6.61 -4.11 5.25
CA LEU A 57 -7.91 -4.21 5.93
C LEU A 57 -7.73 -4.72 7.36
N GLU A 58 -6.95 -5.78 7.55
CA GLU A 58 -6.67 -6.39 8.87
C GLU A 58 -6.06 -5.37 9.84
N HIS A 59 -5.20 -4.46 9.34
CA HIS A 59 -4.59 -3.40 10.13
C HIS A 59 -5.34 -2.06 10.12
N ARG A 60 -6.54 -2.00 9.51
CA ARG A 60 -7.37 -0.78 9.39
C ARG A 60 -6.66 0.40 8.71
N LEU A 61 -5.76 0.11 7.78
CA LEU A 61 -5.05 1.10 6.94
C LEU A 61 -5.85 1.44 5.67
N ALA A 62 -6.74 0.54 5.27
CA ALA A 62 -7.71 0.74 4.21
C ALA A 62 -9.09 0.21 4.65
N LEU A 63 -10.13 0.67 3.98
CA LEU A 63 -11.50 0.17 4.12
C LEU A 63 -12.00 -0.32 2.77
N ARG A 64 -12.78 -1.39 2.81
CA ARG A 64 -13.54 -1.85 1.64
C ARG A 64 -14.74 -0.94 1.44
N ALA A 65 -14.91 -0.43 0.22
CA ALA A 65 -16.06 0.35 -0.22
C ALA A 65 -16.70 -0.27 -1.47
N GLY A 66 -18.03 -0.21 -1.56
CA GLY A 66 -18.78 -0.76 -2.69
C GLY A 66 -18.90 -2.30 -2.72
N ARG A 67 -19.86 -2.78 -3.51
CA ARG A 67 -20.14 -4.22 -3.70
C ARG A 67 -19.52 -4.76 -4.99
N ALA A 68 -19.67 -4.06 -6.11
CA ALA A 68 -19.08 -4.41 -7.40
C ALA A 68 -18.96 -3.16 -8.30
N PRO A 69 -17.77 -2.82 -8.83
CA PRO A 69 -16.48 -3.40 -8.46
C PRO A 69 -16.12 -3.09 -7.00
N ILE A 70 -15.31 -3.94 -6.39
CA ILE A 70 -14.81 -3.72 -5.02
C ILE A 70 -13.79 -2.59 -5.07
N HIS A 71 -14.02 -1.55 -4.30
CA HIS A 71 -13.10 -0.43 -4.12
C HIS A 71 -12.48 -0.48 -2.72
N PHE A 72 -11.34 0.18 -2.60
CA PHE A 72 -10.63 0.39 -1.36
C PHE A 72 -10.37 1.88 -1.18
N ILE A 73 -10.63 2.36 0.03
CA ILE A 73 -10.39 3.75 0.44
C ILE A 73 -9.33 3.73 1.53
N ILE A 74 -8.32 4.58 1.41
CA ILE A 74 -7.30 4.70 2.45
C ILE A 74 -7.89 5.38 3.70
N THR A 75 -7.57 4.87 4.88
CA THR A 75 -7.95 5.53 6.14
C THR A 75 -6.95 6.61 6.51
N GLU A 76 -7.34 7.51 7.42
CA GLU A 76 -6.40 8.47 7.99
C GLU A 76 -5.19 7.78 8.64
N ARG A 77 -5.43 6.63 9.29
CA ARG A 77 -4.34 5.79 9.82
C ARG A 77 -3.38 5.30 8.73
N GLY A 78 -3.91 4.90 7.57
CA GLY A 78 -3.10 4.51 6.41
C GLY A 78 -2.27 5.67 5.87
N ARG A 79 -2.86 6.87 5.80
CA ARG A 79 -2.14 8.10 5.39
C ARG A 79 -1.01 8.46 6.35
N ILE A 80 -1.26 8.40 7.66
CA ILE A 80 -0.23 8.63 8.68
C ILE A 80 0.89 7.59 8.57
N ALA A 81 0.55 6.31 8.39
CA ALA A 81 1.52 5.24 8.27
C ALA A 81 2.50 5.46 7.09
N ILE A 82 1.98 5.86 5.91
CA ILE A 82 2.85 6.14 4.76
C ILE A 82 3.68 7.41 4.96
N ALA A 83 3.12 8.44 5.62
CA ALA A 83 3.84 9.69 5.88
C ALA A 83 5.03 9.44 6.80
N LEU A 84 4.82 8.67 7.88
CA LEU A 84 5.88 8.24 8.78
C LEU A 84 6.93 7.39 8.07
N PHE A 85 6.52 6.45 7.22
CA PHE A 85 7.43 5.66 6.41
C PHE A 85 8.33 6.55 5.55
N ARG A 86 7.76 7.53 4.83
CA ARG A 86 8.51 8.50 4.01
C ARG A 86 9.50 9.32 4.84
N VAL A 87 9.08 9.83 6.00
CA VAL A 87 9.97 10.62 6.87
C VAL A 87 11.15 9.78 7.36
N ILE A 88 10.92 8.54 7.78
CA ILE A 88 11.96 7.62 8.26
C ILE A 88 12.94 7.30 7.12
N THR A 89 12.43 6.95 5.93
CA THR A 89 13.30 6.61 4.80
C THR A 89 14.11 7.80 4.30
N THR A 90 13.51 8.99 4.19
CA THR A 90 14.25 10.21 3.80
C THR A 90 15.34 10.59 4.83
N ARG A 91 15.07 10.41 6.13
CA ARG A 91 16.09 10.66 7.18
C ARG A 91 17.24 9.66 7.12
N LYS A 92 16.97 8.37 6.87
CA LYS A 92 18.03 7.36 6.68
C LYS A 92 18.91 7.69 5.47
N LEU A 93 18.30 8.00 4.32
CA LEU A 93 19.04 8.37 3.11
C LEU A 93 19.93 9.60 3.32
N LYS A 94 19.47 10.60 4.09
CA LYS A 94 20.26 11.78 4.42
C LYS A 94 21.38 11.48 5.43
N GLY A 95 21.16 10.55 6.36
CA GLY A 95 22.18 10.09 7.31
C GLY A 95 23.29 9.28 6.64
N ASP A 96 22.92 8.38 5.73
CA ASP A 96 23.87 7.54 4.97
C ASP A 96 24.68 8.39 3.96
N ALA A 97 24.06 9.41 3.36
CA ALA A 97 24.77 10.35 2.48
C ALA A 97 25.77 11.27 3.21
N ASN A 98 25.60 11.46 4.53
CA ASN A 98 26.51 12.25 5.37
C ASN A 98 27.58 11.39 6.08
N GLY A 99 27.62 10.09 5.81
CA GLY A 99 28.52 9.12 6.46
C GLY A 99 29.66 8.61 5.58
N GLN A 100 30.25 9.42 4.70
CA GLN A 100 31.53 9.05 4.07
C GLN A 100 32.70 9.30 5.04
N PRO A 101 33.50 8.27 5.40
CA PRO A 101 34.84 8.50 5.89
C PRO A 101 35.74 8.82 4.69
N GLY A 102 36.36 9.99 4.71
CA GLY A 102 37.63 10.22 4.01
C GLY A 102 38.78 9.61 4.77
#